data_AF-A0A4Y9JL52-F1
#
_entry.id   AF-A0A4Y9JL52-F1
#
_cell.length_a   1.000
_cell.length_b   1.000
_cell.length_c   1.000
_cell.angle_alpha   90.00
_cell.angle_beta   90.00
_cell.angle_gamma   90.00
#
_symmetry.space_group_name_H-M   'P 1'
#
loop_
_entity.id
_entity.type
_entity.pdbx_description
1 polymer ?
#
loop_
_entity_poly.entity_id
_entity_poly.type
_entity_poly.pdbx_seq_one_letter_code
_entity_poly.pdbx_strand_id
1 'polypeptide(L)'
;MKKILTCLMGLSVFLLVACGSQVASKKKEIQIVTTFYPVYEFTKQVVGTEADVSLLVKAGTEPHDFDPSAKNITEIQEADVFVYENENMETWVADVLTSVDDKKVEVIKATEGMLLLPNDKEEEKHEHSEEGHHHDYDPHVWLSPVRAISLVEAIRDGLVAKYPEKKEVFEKNSAAYIEKLEALHAEYQTILSSAKQKYFVTQHTAFAYLALDYGLKQISITGVSADQEPTPSRLAELTKYIKQYGIKYIYFEENASKAVAETLSKETGVELAVLNPLESLTDEAVNKGADYISVMKDNLKALEKTTSQAGSDILPEEGARTSKTVYAGYFDDSAVKDRTLSDYAGKWQSVYPYLLDGTLDQVFDYKAKLSGQMTAEEYKTYYDKGYKTDVEQIHITNDAMEFVVNGQAEKHTYKYVGYQILTYKKGNRGVRFLFEATDTNAGRFKYVQFSDHNIAPTKTGHFHIFFGGESQERLFDELENWPTYYPDSLTGLEIGQEMLAH
;
A
#
# COMPACT_ATOMS: atom_id res chain seq x y z
N MET A 1 -18.95 38.99 -96.60
CA MET A 1 -17.52 38.60 -96.68
C MET A 1 -16.97 38.52 -95.27
N LYS A 2 -16.34 37.38 -94.93
CA LYS A 2 -15.25 37.15 -93.95
C LYS A 2 -15.17 38.07 -92.71
N LYS A 3 -14.98 37.63 -91.46
CA LYS A 3 -14.63 36.35 -90.81
C LYS A 3 -14.37 36.71 -89.33
N ILE A 4 -14.66 35.79 -88.39
CA ILE A 4 -13.87 35.46 -87.17
C ILE A 4 -13.87 36.54 -86.04
N LEU A 5 -13.74 36.27 -84.73
CA LEU A 5 -13.93 35.17 -83.74
C LEU A 5 -13.38 35.78 -82.42
N THR A 6 -13.60 35.14 -81.26
CA THR A 6 -13.11 35.46 -79.89
C THR A 6 -13.90 36.56 -79.18
N CYS A 7 -14.30 36.47 -77.90
CA CYS A 7 -13.70 35.75 -76.77
C CYS A 7 -14.75 35.39 -75.69
N LEU A 8 -14.53 34.26 -75.02
CA LEU A 8 -15.11 33.83 -73.74
C LEU A 8 -14.96 34.92 -72.67
N MET A 9 -15.95 35.11 -71.79
CA MET A 9 -15.84 34.89 -70.32
C MET A 9 -17.17 35.19 -69.62
N GLY A 10 -17.63 34.27 -68.77
CA GLY A 10 -18.62 34.56 -67.72
C GLY A 10 -19.97 33.86 -67.86
N LEU A 11 -20.08 32.64 -67.31
CA LEU A 11 -21.35 32.19 -66.73
C LEU A 11 -21.12 31.10 -65.66
N SER A 12 -21.26 31.53 -64.41
CA SER A 12 -21.95 30.87 -63.31
C SER A 12 -22.25 29.37 -63.43
N VAL A 13 -21.57 28.56 -62.62
CA VAL A 13 -22.09 27.26 -62.16
C VAL A 13 -21.95 27.21 -60.64
N PHE A 14 -23.04 27.53 -59.96
CA PHE A 14 -23.30 27.14 -58.58
C PHE A 14 -23.99 25.76 -58.60
N LEU A 15 -23.63 24.93 -57.61
CA LEU A 15 -24.41 23.83 -57.03
C LEU A 15 -24.54 22.53 -57.83
N LEU A 16 -23.76 21.53 -57.42
CA LEU A 16 -24.19 20.14 -57.18
C LEU A 16 -23.07 19.40 -56.43
N VAL A 17 -23.02 19.57 -55.10
CA VAL A 17 -22.40 18.57 -54.21
C VAL A 17 -23.50 18.14 -53.24
N ALA A 18 -24.22 17.11 -53.67
CA ALA A 18 -25.25 16.44 -52.91
C ALA A 18 -24.60 15.38 -52.00
N CYS A 19 -24.93 15.47 -50.72
CA CYS A 19 -25.08 14.37 -49.75
C CYS A 19 -24.19 13.13 -49.93
N GLY A 20 -22.96 13.22 -49.43
CA GLY A 20 -22.31 12.08 -48.80
C GLY A 20 -22.60 12.13 -47.30
N SER A 21 -23.77 11.66 -46.87
CA SER A 21 -24.00 11.33 -45.46
C SER A 21 -23.09 10.16 -45.13
N GLN A 22 -21.85 10.46 -44.73
CA GLN A 22 -21.06 9.53 -43.95
C GLN A 22 -21.92 9.20 -42.74
N VAL A 23 -22.39 7.96 -42.71
CA VAL A 23 -22.75 7.29 -41.46
C VAL A 23 -21.54 7.49 -40.56
N ALA A 24 -21.65 8.43 -39.61
CA ALA A 24 -20.67 8.58 -38.56
C ALA A 24 -20.64 7.20 -37.89
N SER A 25 -19.58 6.44 -38.18
CA SER A 25 -19.20 5.28 -37.40
C SER A 25 -19.30 5.72 -35.95
N LYS A 26 -20.24 5.16 -35.18
CA LYS A 26 -20.21 5.30 -33.72
C LYS A 26 -18.78 4.94 -33.34
N LYS A 27 -18.01 5.92 -32.84
CA LYS A 27 -16.67 5.69 -32.31
C LYS A 27 -16.82 4.48 -31.39
N LYS A 28 -16.07 3.41 -31.65
CA LYS A 28 -16.06 2.24 -30.76
C LYS A 28 -15.65 2.79 -29.40
N GLU A 29 -16.59 2.75 -28.46
CA GLU A 29 -16.42 3.29 -27.12
C GLU A 29 -15.39 2.39 -26.40
N ILE A 30 -14.42 2.99 -25.72
CA ILE A 30 -13.36 2.23 -25.03
C ILE A 30 -14.05 1.30 -24.02
N GLN A 31 -13.73 0.01 -24.05
CA GLN A 31 -14.30 -0.96 -23.12
C GLN A 31 -13.37 -1.13 -21.92
N ILE A 32 -13.83 -0.74 -20.73
CA ILE A 32 -13.05 -0.84 -19.50
C ILE A 32 -13.76 -1.75 -18.52
N VAL A 33 -13.09 -2.80 -18.07
CA VAL A 33 -13.58 -3.66 -16.98
C VAL A 33 -12.90 -3.22 -15.70
N THR A 34 -13.70 -2.97 -14.67
CA THR A 34 -13.25 -2.63 -13.32
C THR A 34 -13.73 -3.71 -12.34
N THR A 35 -13.00 -3.90 -11.25
CA THR A 35 -13.27 -4.96 -10.27
C THR A 35 -14.47 -4.66 -9.38
N PHE A 36 -14.35 -3.77 -8.40
CA PHE A 36 -15.37 -3.45 -7.40
C PHE A 36 -15.64 -1.93 -7.32
N TYR A 37 -16.55 -1.51 -6.42
CA TYR A 37 -17.21 -0.21 -6.52
C TYR A 37 -16.29 1.04 -6.52
N PRO A 38 -15.27 1.19 -5.65
CA PRO A 38 -14.37 2.34 -5.69
C PRO A 38 -13.59 2.42 -6.99
N VAL A 39 -13.06 1.29 -7.49
CA VAL A 39 -12.32 1.22 -8.76
C VAL A 39 -13.22 1.62 -9.94
N TYR A 40 -14.47 1.13 -9.94
CA TYR A 40 -15.49 1.51 -10.90
C TYR A 40 -15.79 3.02 -10.89
N GLU A 41 -16.07 3.57 -9.71
CA GLU A 41 -16.42 4.98 -9.54
C GLU A 41 -15.27 5.88 -9.96
N PHE A 42 -14.05 5.64 -9.47
CA PHE A 42 -12.87 6.43 -9.82
C PHE A 42 -12.57 6.39 -11.31
N THR A 43 -12.62 5.20 -11.92
CA THR A 43 -12.42 5.05 -13.37
C THR A 43 -13.47 5.84 -14.16
N LYS A 44 -14.75 5.77 -13.78
CA LYS A 44 -15.82 6.55 -14.41
C LYS A 44 -15.62 8.05 -14.28
N GLN A 45 -15.17 8.52 -13.13
CA GLN A 45 -14.90 9.94 -12.91
C GLN A 45 -13.73 10.43 -13.78
N VAL A 46 -12.76 9.57 -14.13
CA VAL A 46 -11.68 9.91 -15.06
C VAL A 46 -12.18 9.92 -16.52
N VAL A 47 -12.86 8.85 -16.96
CA VAL A 47 -13.18 8.68 -18.40
C VAL A 47 -14.42 9.42 -18.86
N GLY A 48 -15.37 9.72 -17.95
CA GLY A 48 -16.63 10.37 -18.30
C GLY A 48 -17.40 9.57 -19.35
N THR A 49 -17.73 10.20 -20.49
CA THR A 49 -18.46 9.57 -21.61
C THR A 49 -17.55 9.03 -22.71
N GLU A 50 -16.24 8.93 -22.48
CA GLU A 50 -15.28 8.46 -23.49
C GLU A 50 -15.12 6.94 -23.51
N ALA A 51 -15.63 6.25 -22.49
CA ALA A 51 -15.52 4.81 -22.30
C ALA A 51 -16.80 4.24 -21.67
N ASP A 52 -17.06 2.97 -21.98
CA ASP A 52 -18.03 2.14 -21.28
C ASP A 52 -17.29 1.41 -20.17
N VAL A 53 -17.74 1.62 -18.92
CA VAL A 53 -17.08 1.08 -17.73
C VAL A 53 -17.98 0.02 -17.11
N SER A 54 -17.50 -1.22 -17.08
CA SER A 54 -18.17 -2.36 -16.48
C SER A 54 -17.69 -2.60 -15.06
N LEU A 55 -18.62 -2.96 -14.17
CA LEU A 55 -18.35 -3.37 -12.79
C LEU A 55 -18.48 -4.90 -12.68
N LEU A 56 -17.38 -5.57 -12.37
CA LEU A 56 -17.31 -7.03 -12.32
C LEU A 56 -18.00 -7.60 -11.08
N VAL A 57 -17.64 -7.08 -9.91
CA VAL A 57 -18.20 -7.45 -8.61
C VAL A 57 -19.39 -6.55 -8.32
N LYS A 58 -20.59 -7.10 -8.58
CA LYS A 58 -21.85 -6.36 -8.44
C LYS A 58 -22.26 -6.24 -6.97
N ALA A 59 -23.14 -5.29 -6.71
CA ALA A 59 -23.73 -5.11 -5.39
C ALA A 59 -24.35 -6.40 -4.85
N GLY A 60 -24.09 -6.71 -3.58
CA GLY A 60 -24.53 -7.95 -2.92
C GLY A 60 -23.58 -9.15 -3.08
N THR A 61 -22.45 -8.97 -3.75
CA THR A 61 -21.32 -9.92 -3.71
C THR A 61 -20.18 -9.32 -2.91
N GLU A 62 -19.65 -10.07 -1.95
CA GLU A 62 -18.48 -9.72 -1.14
C GLU A 62 -17.21 -9.70 -2.02
N PRO A 63 -16.56 -8.54 -2.22
CA PRO A 63 -15.35 -8.47 -3.04
C PRO A 63 -14.15 -9.27 -2.50
N HIS A 64 -14.00 -9.41 -1.17
CA HIS A 64 -12.91 -10.18 -0.56
C HIS A 64 -12.97 -11.69 -0.89
N ASP A 65 -14.19 -12.23 -1.03
CA ASP A 65 -14.45 -13.64 -1.34
C ASP A 65 -14.70 -13.90 -2.83
N PHE A 66 -14.54 -12.88 -3.69
CA PHE A 66 -14.88 -13.00 -5.10
C PHE A 66 -13.85 -13.84 -5.86
N ASP A 67 -14.34 -14.85 -6.58
CA ASP A 67 -13.57 -15.65 -7.54
C ASP A 67 -14.17 -15.51 -8.94
N PRO A 68 -13.41 -15.03 -9.95
CA PRO A 68 -13.93 -14.78 -11.28
C PRO A 68 -14.37 -16.06 -12.01
N SER A 69 -15.60 -16.05 -12.53
CA SER A 69 -16.05 -17.12 -13.43
C SER A 69 -15.32 -17.07 -14.79
N ALA A 70 -15.36 -18.16 -15.56
CA ALA A 70 -14.82 -18.19 -16.93
C ALA A 70 -15.42 -17.09 -17.83
N LYS A 71 -16.66 -16.67 -17.57
CA LYS A 71 -17.29 -15.55 -18.28
C LYS A 71 -16.63 -14.22 -17.89
N ASN A 72 -16.32 -14.02 -16.61
CA ASN A 72 -15.63 -12.82 -16.14
C ASN A 72 -14.22 -12.72 -16.74
N ILE A 73 -13.49 -13.83 -16.78
CA ILE A 73 -12.16 -13.88 -17.41
C ILE A 73 -12.27 -13.54 -18.91
N THR A 74 -13.29 -14.05 -19.60
CA THR A 74 -13.55 -13.71 -21.01
C THR A 74 -13.82 -12.21 -21.17
N GLU A 75 -14.64 -11.63 -20.29
CA GLU A 75 -14.96 -10.20 -20.30
C GLU A 75 -13.71 -9.33 -20.10
N ILE A 76 -12.80 -9.73 -19.20
CA ILE A 76 -11.49 -9.08 -19.01
C ILE A 76 -10.63 -9.20 -20.28
N GLN A 77 -10.56 -10.38 -20.89
CA GLN A 77 -9.75 -10.63 -22.10
C GLN A 77 -10.24 -9.89 -23.35
N GLU A 78 -11.55 -9.59 -23.42
CA GLU A 78 -12.17 -8.87 -24.53
C GLU A 78 -12.18 -7.34 -24.35
N ALA A 79 -11.87 -6.85 -23.14
CA ALA A 79 -11.79 -5.44 -22.82
C ALA A 79 -10.58 -4.77 -23.48
N ASP A 80 -10.61 -3.45 -23.62
CA ASP A 80 -9.43 -2.68 -24.01
C ASP A 80 -8.55 -2.34 -22.79
N VAL A 81 -9.18 -2.19 -21.60
CA VAL A 81 -8.51 -1.92 -20.32
C VAL A 81 -9.14 -2.74 -19.20
N PHE A 82 -8.32 -3.27 -18.30
CA PHE A 82 -8.71 -3.86 -17.03
C PHE A 82 -8.10 -3.06 -15.88
N VAL A 83 -8.94 -2.59 -14.95
CA VAL A 83 -8.52 -1.83 -13.77
C VAL A 83 -8.88 -2.60 -12.51
N TYR A 84 -7.90 -2.84 -11.64
CA TYR A 84 -8.06 -3.45 -10.32
C TYR A 84 -7.39 -2.57 -9.26
N GLU A 85 -7.70 -2.79 -7.99
CA GLU A 85 -7.18 -1.97 -6.89
C GLU A 85 -5.76 -2.37 -6.53
N ASN A 86 -5.59 -3.62 -6.09
CA ASN A 86 -4.31 -4.19 -5.68
C ASN A 86 -4.42 -5.72 -5.60
N GLU A 87 -3.32 -6.43 -5.82
CA GLU A 87 -3.20 -7.88 -5.65
C GLU A 87 -3.50 -8.38 -4.21
N ASN A 88 -3.45 -7.49 -3.21
CA ASN A 88 -3.87 -7.75 -1.83
C ASN A 88 -5.39 -7.64 -1.61
N MET A 89 -6.13 -7.06 -2.56
CA MET A 89 -7.60 -7.02 -2.57
C MET A 89 -8.15 -8.07 -3.54
N GLU A 90 -7.80 -7.95 -4.82
CA GLU A 90 -8.25 -8.87 -5.86
C GLU A 90 -7.21 -9.99 -6.05
N THR A 91 -7.17 -10.84 -5.04
CA THR A 91 -6.30 -12.00 -4.81
C THR A 91 -6.10 -12.92 -6.03
N TRP A 92 -7.13 -12.98 -6.88
CA TRP A 92 -7.23 -13.80 -8.07
C TRP A 92 -6.59 -13.14 -9.31
N VAL A 93 -6.27 -11.84 -9.27
CA VAL A 93 -5.79 -11.09 -10.44
C VAL A 93 -4.48 -11.68 -10.96
N ALA A 94 -3.54 -12.05 -10.09
CA ALA A 94 -2.27 -12.63 -10.50
C ALA A 94 -2.47 -13.87 -11.39
N ASP A 95 -3.37 -14.78 -10.98
CA ASP A 95 -3.69 -15.98 -11.74
C ASP A 95 -4.38 -15.66 -13.07
N VAL A 96 -5.35 -14.74 -13.06
CA VAL A 96 -6.05 -14.32 -14.29
C VAL A 96 -5.08 -13.71 -15.29
N LEU A 97 -4.16 -12.87 -14.85
CA LEU A 97 -3.19 -12.19 -15.72
C LEU A 97 -2.23 -13.15 -16.42
N THR A 98 -1.99 -14.35 -15.89
CA THR A 98 -1.22 -15.40 -16.60
C THR A 98 -1.87 -15.84 -17.92
N SER A 99 -3.17 -15.63 -18.06
CA SER A 99 -3.98 -16.02 -19.22
C SER A 99 -4.42 -14.83 -20.09
N VAL A 100 -4.14 -13.59 -19.67
CA VAL A 100 -4.50 -12.37 -20.40
C VAL A 100 -3.37 -12.01 -21.38
N ASP A 101 -3.73 -11.64 -22.61
CA ASP A 101 -2.79 -11.11 -23.60
C ASP A 101 -2.55 -9.62 -23.30
N ASP A 102 -1.47 -9.33 -22.60
CA ASP A 102 -1.03 -7.98 -22.19
C ASP A 102 -0.81 -7.01 -23.36
N LYS A 103 -0.73 -7.51 -24.59
CA LYS A 103 -0.67 -6.67 -25.79
C LYS A 103 -2.03 -6.17 -26.24
N LYS A 104 -3.11 -6.82 -25.78
CA LYS A 104 -4.50 -6.46 -26.11
C LYS A 104 -5.14 -5.66 -25.00
N VAL A 105 -5.01 -6.13 -23.76
CA VAL A 105 -5.64 -5.53 -22.58
C VAL A 105 -4.60 -4.69 -21.85
N GLU A 106 -4.85 -3.39 -21.71
CA GLU A 106 -4.07 -2.58 -20.78
C GLU A 106 -4.46 -2.92 -19.34
N VAL A 107 -3.51 -3.24 -18.49
CA VAL A 107 -3.77 -3.56 -17.08
C VAL A 107 -3.30 -2.40 -16.22
N ILE A 108 -4.21 -1.83 -15.43
CA ILE A 108 -3.94 -0.69 -14.55
C ILE A 108 -4.20 -1.11 -13.11
N LYS A 109 -3.16 -1.02 -12.27
CA LYS A 109 -3.28 -1.13 -10.81
C LYS A 109 -3.57 0.25 -10.22
N ALA A 110 -4.71 0.43 -9.54
CA ALA A 110 -5.09 1.73 -9.01
C ALA A 110 -4.16 2.21 -7.89
N THR A 111 -3.46 1.30 -7.22
CA THR A 111 -2.46 1.59 -6.17
C THR A 111 -1.03 1.68 -6.70
N GLU A 112 -0.82 1.77 -8.02
CA GLU A 112 0.52 1.88 -8.59
C GLU A 112 1.32 3.03 -7.95
N GLY A 113 2.52 2.71 -7.45
CA GLY A 113 3.38 3.66 -6.74
C GLY A 113 3.02 3.92 -5.27
N MET A 114 1.99 3.28 -4.71
CA MET A 114 1.61 3.40 -3.29
C MET A 114 2.17 2.23 -2.47
N LEU A 115 2.76 2.52 -1.33
CA LEU A 115 3.17 1.50 -0.36
C LEU A 115 2.02 1.15 0.60
N LEU A 116 1.88 -0.12 0.95
CA LEU A 116 0.86 -0.65 1.86
C LEU A 116 1.44 -1.04 3.23
N LEU A 117 0.61 -1.01 4.27
CA LEU A 117 0.94 -1.54 5.60
C LEU A 117 0.60 -3.03 5.69
N PRO A 118 1.32 -3.81 6.51
CA PRO A 118 0.98 -5.20 6.75
C PRO A 118 -0.38 -5.34 7.42
N ASN A 119 -1.06 -6.46 7.17
CA ASN A 119 -2.29 -6.77 7.88
C ASN A 119 -2.00 -7.02 9.38
N ASP A 120 -2.77 -6.39 10.28
CA ASP A 120 -2.67 -6.52 11.76
C ASP A 120 -2.76 -7.98 12.28
N LYS A 121 -3.06 -8.96 11.41
CA LYS A 121 -3.26 -10.38 11.74
C LYS A 121 -2.05 -11.28 11.48
N GLU A 122 -0.97 -10.77 10.87
CA GLU A 122 0.05 -11.60 10.20
C GLU A 122 1.44 -11.67 10.85
N GLU A 123 1.68 -11.07 12.02
CA GLU A 123 3.04 -11.09 12.62
C GLU A 123 3.53 -12.49 13.12
N GLU A 124 2.86 -13.61 12.81
CA GLU A 124 3.23 -14.93 13.34
C GLU A 124 3.17 -16.15 12.39
N LYS A 125 3.36 -15.98 11.06
CA LYS A 125 3.55 -17.16 10.18
C LYS A 125 4.68 -17.01 9.17
N HIS A 126 5.92 -17.05 9.66
CA HIS A 126 7.04 -17.59 8.86
C HIS A 126 7.15 -19.11 9.08
N GLU A 127 6.14 -19.86 8.65
CA GLU A 127 6.31 -21.27 8.31
C GLU A 127 5.93 -21.44 6.85
N HIS A 128 6.89 -21.89 6.04
CA HIS A 128 6.69 -22.22 4.63
C HIS A 128 5.61 -23.30 4.48
N SER A 129 4.37 -22.91 4.19
CA SER A 129 3.36 -23.79 3.62
C SER A 129 2.93 -23.24 2.26
N GLU A 130 3.22 -24.02 1.22
CA GLU A 130 2.73 -23.80 -0.13
C GLU A 130 1.20 -23.91 -0.18
N GLU A 131 0.60 -23.07 -1.03
CA GLU A 131 -0.80 -23.04 -1.49
C GLU A 131 -1.88 -22.57 -0.49
N GLY A 132 -2.09 -21.25 -0.47
CA GLY A 132 -3.32 -20.58 -0.01
C GLY A 132 -3.27 -19.09 -0.38
N HIS A 133 -4.34 -18.54 -0.94
CA HIS A 133 -4.45 -17.11 -1.29
C HIS A 133 -4.25 -16.26 -0.01
N HIS A 134 -3.06 -15.67 0.12
CA HIS A 134 -2.64 -14.90 1.28
C HIS A 134 -2.36 -13.47 0.85
N HIS A 135 -2.85 -12.50 1.63
CA HIS A 135 -2.65 -11.06 1.39
C HIS A 135 -1.83 -10.50 2.54
N ASP A 136 -0.57 -10.22 2.26
CA ASP A 136 0.39 -9.80 3.27
C ASP A 136 0.12 -8.37 3.75
N TYR A 137 -0.59 -7.58 2.94
CA TYR A 137 -0.82 -6.15 3.17
C TYR A 137 -2.31 -5.79 3.21
N ASP A 138 -2.62 -4.72 3.94
CA ASP A 138 -3.96 -4.14 4.02
C ASP A 138 -4.26 -3.35 2.73
N PRO A 139 -5.29 -3.71 1.94
CA PRO A 139 -5.60 -3.02 0.70
C PRO A 139 -6.49 -1.77 0.86
N HIS A 140 -7.03 -1.47 2.05
CA HIS A 140 -8.16 -0.53 2.21
C HIS A 140 -7.78 0.96 2.13
N VAL A 141 -6.87 1.34 1.25
CA VAL A 141 -6.33 2.70 1.12
C VAL A 141 -7.39 3.69 0.62
N TRP A 142 -8.38 3.24 -0.15
CA TRP A 142 -9.42 4.12 -0.72
C TRP A 142 -10.31 4.76 0.35
N LEU A 143 -10.31 4.25 1.58
CA LEU A 143 -11.05 4.83 2.71
C LEU A 143 -10.35 6.05 3.32
N SER A 144 -9.16 6.41 2.84
CA SER A 144 -8.56 7.71 3.12
C SER A 144 -8.77 8.64 1.92
N PRO A 145 -9.52 9.75 2.05
CA PRO A 145 -9.71 10.69 0.95
C PRO A 145 -8.42 11.23 0.31
N VAL A 146 -7.32 11.38 1.07
CA VAL A 146 -6.03 11.80 0.49
C VAL A 146 -5.39 10.70 -0.37
N ARG A 147 -5.61 9.42 -0.04
CA ARG A 147 -5.11 8.29 -0.84
C ARG A 147 -5.99 8.03 -2.05
N ALA A 148 -7.30 8.25 -1.92
CA ALA A 148 -8.23 8.17 -3.05
C ALA A 148 -7.85 9.15 -4.18
N ILE A 149 -7.25 10.31 -3.85
CA ILE A 149 -6.67 11.21 -4.86
C ILE A 149 -5.59 10.48 -5.66
N SER A 150 -4.63 9.85 -4.98
CA SER A 150 -3.55 9.09 -5.64
C SER A 150 -4.08 7.93 -6.49
N LEU A 151 -5.16 7.24 -6.07
CA LEU A 151 -5.80 6.21 -6.88
C LEU A 151 -6.37 6.78 -8.19
N VAL A 152 -7.05 7.94 -8.11
CA VAL A 152 -7.59 8.63 -9.30
C VAL A 152 -6.46 9.09 -10.23
N GLU A 153 -5.35 9.56 -9.67
CA GLU A 153 -4.16 9.95 -10.44
C GLU A 153 -3.50 8.76 -11.15
N ALA A 154 -3.31 7.63 -10.47
CA ALA A 154 -2.75 6.42 -11.06
C ALA A 154 -3.64 5.89 -12.20
N ILE A 155 -4.96 5.86 -11.98
CA ILE A 155 -5.94 5.46 -13.02
C ILE A 155 -5.86 6.42 -14.22
N ARG A 156 -5.84 7.74 -13.98
CA ARG A 156 -5.65 8.75 -15.03
C ARG A 156 -4.38 8.51 -15.82
N ASP A 157 -3.25 8.31 -15.14
CA ASP A 157 -1.95 8.22 -15.78
C ASP A 157 -1.82 6.93 -16.61
N GLY A 158 -2.33 5.81 -16.12
CA GLY A 158 -2.43 4.56 -16.89
C GLY A 158 -3.31 4.72 -18.14
N LEU A 159 -4.47 5.37 -18.02
CA LEU A 159 -5.37 5.62 -19.16
C LEU A 159 -4.77 6.61 -20.17
N VAL A 160 -4.04 7.62 -19.71
CA VAL A 160 -3.33 8.59 -20.57
C VAL A 160 -2.19 7.91 -21.32
N ALA A 161 -1.45 7.00 -20.68
CA ALA A 161 -0.39 6.24 -21.32
C ALA A 161 -0.94 5.39 -22.48
N LYS A 162 -2.12 4.78 -22.29
CA LYS A 162 -2.78 3.97 -23.32
C LYS A 162 -3.46 4.78 -24.43
N TYR A 163 -4.14 5.88 -24.06
CA TYR A 163 -4.92 6.72 -24.98
C TYR A 163 -4.44 8.18 -24.93
N PRO A 164 -3.24 8.48 -25.46
CA PRO A 164 -2.68 9.83 -25.42
C PRO A 164 -3.55 10.86 -26.16
N GLU A 165 -4.39 10.44 -27.11
CA GLU A 165 -5.36 11.31 -27.80
C GLU A 165 -6.55 11.74 -26.93
N LYS A 166 -6.78 11.07 -25.80
CA LYS A 166 -7.83 11.38 -24.81
C LYS A 166 -7.31 12.14 -23.60
N LYS A 167 -6.00 12.40 -23.55
CA LYS A 167 -5.29 12.99 -22.42
C LYS A 167 -5.99 14.21 -21.82
N GLU A 168 -6.31 15.21 -22.64
CA GLU A 168 -6.93 16.45 -22.16
C GLU A 168 -8.28 16.22 -21.47
N VAL A 169 -9.07 15.23 -21.93
CA VAL A 169 -10.36 14.89 -21.32
C VAL A 169 -10.15 14.19 -19.98
N PHE A 170 -9.25 13.20 -19.93
CA PHE A 170 -8.94 12.47 -18.69
C PHE A 170 -8.33 13.38 -17.63
N GLU A 171 -7.38 14.24 -17.98
CA GLU A 171 -6.78 15.23 -17.07
C GLU A 171 -7.82 16.23 -16.55
N LYS A 172 -8.71 16.72 -17.41
CA LYS A 172 -9.77 17.65 -17.00
C LYS A 172 -10.77 16.99 -16.04
N ASN A 173 -11.23 15.79 -16.36
CA ASN A 173 -12.24 15.11 -15.56
C ASN A 173 -11.68 14.67 -14.20
N SER A 174 -10.48 14.08 -14.20
CA SER A 174 -9.77 13.71 -12.97
C SER A 174 -9.51 14.93 -12.08
N ALA A 175 -9.02 16.05 -12.63
CA ALA A 175 -8.82 17.27 -11.85
C ALA A 175 -10.13 17.76 -11.18
N ALA A 176 -11.25 17.75 -11.91
CA ALA A 176 -12.54 18.14 -11.35
C ALA A 176 -13.05 17.20 -10.24
N TYR A 177 -12.70 15.91 -10.29
CA TYR A 177 -13.02 14.97 -9.22
C TYR A 177 -12.06 15.09 -8.04
N ILE A 178 -10.76 15.27 -8.30
CA ILE A 178 -9.73 15.52 -7.29
C ILE A 178 -10.07 16.76 -6.46
N GLU A 179 -10.53 17.87 -7.06
CA GLU A 179 -10.99 19.05 -6.30
C GLU A 179 -12.07 18.69 -5.26
N LYS A 180 -12.96 17.74 -5.58
CA LYS A 180 -13.99 17.28 -4.63
C LYS A 180 -13.41 16.38 -3.54
N LEU A 181 -12.44 15.52 -3.89
CA LEU A 181 -11.72 14.68 -2.93
C LEU A 181 -10.84 15.51 -1.99
N GLU A 182 -10.20 16.58 -2.48
CA GLU A 182 -9.46 17.55 -1.66
C GLU A 182 -10.38 18.27 -0.68
N ALA A 183 -11.57 18.67 -1.13
CA ALA A 183 -12.58 19.25 -0.24
C ALA A 183 -13.04 18.26 0.83
N LEU A 184 -13.26 16.98 0.47
CA LEU A 184 -13.58 15.91 1.40
C LEU A 184 -12.43 15.65 2.39
N HIS A 185 -11.19 15.62 1.91
CA HIS A 185 -10.00 15.47 2.73
C HIS A 185 -9.90 16.61 3.77
N ALA A 186 -10.09 17.86 3.34
CA ALA A 186 -10.07 19.02 4.22
C ALA A 186 -11.18 18.97 5.29
N GLU A 187 -12.37 18.47 4.93
CA GLU A 187 -13.48 18.25 5.86
C GLU A 187 -13.11 17.22 6.93
N TYR A 188 -12.58 16.06 6.52
CA TYR A 188 -12.07 15.02 7.43
C TYR A 188 -10.97 15.56 8.35
N GLN A 189 -9.97 16.24 7.81
CA GLN A 189 -8.86 16.78 8.59
C GLN A 189 -9.34 17.81 9.63
N THR A 190 -10.24 18.70 9.23
CA THR A 190 -10.78 19.74 10.12
C THR A 190 -11.55 19.11 11.29
N ILE A 191 -12.46 18.17 11.01
CA ILE A 191 -13.30 17.56 12.03
C ILE A 191 -12.48 16.66 12.95
N LEU A 192 -11.68 15.74 12.38
CA LEU A 192 -10.98 14.70 13.14
C LEU A 192 -9.74 15.21 13.89
N SER A 193 -9.11 16.32 13.45
CA SER A 193 -8.03 16.94 14.23
C SER A 193 -8.49 17.44 15.61
N SER A 194 -9.79 17.68 15.79
CA SER A 194 -10.41 18.09 17.06
C SER A 194 -10.96 16.93 17.90
N ALA A 195 -10.70 15.68 17.48
CA ALA A 195 -11.20 14.48 18.14
C ALA A 195 -10.76 14.42 19.63
N LYS A 196 -11.75 14.23 20.51
CA LYS A 196 -11.56 14.03 21.95
C LYS A 196 -11.37 12.56 22.33
N GLN A 197 -11.86 11.67 21.47
CA GLN A 197 -11.60 10.24 21.51
C GLN A 197 -10.99 9.85 20.16
N LYS A 198 -9.78 9.31 20.18
CA LYS A 198 -9.07 8.90 18.97
C LYS A 198 -9.36 7.46 18.58
N TYR A 199 -9.86 6.64 19.50
CA TYR A 199 -10.10 5.23 19.30
C TYR A 199 -11.55 4.97 18.88
N PHE A 200 -11.75 4.18 17.83
CA PHE A 200 -13.07 3.71 17.41
C PHE A 200 -13.04 2.20 17.19
N VAL A 201 -14.17 1.54 17.45
CA VAL A 201 -14.26 0.09 17.47
C VAL A 201 -15.09 -0.39 16.28
N THR A 202 -14.51 -1.22 15.42
CA THR A 202 -15.14 -1.71 14.19
C THR A 202 -15.08 -3.23 14.12
N GLN A 203 -16.09 -3.83 13.49
CA GLN A 203 -16.12 -5.26 13.18
C GLN A 203 -15.31 -5.57 11.91
N HIS A 204 -15.46 -4.78 10.84
CA HIS A 204 -14.66 -4.91 9.62
C HIS A 204 -13.43 -4.00 9.68
N THR A 205 -12.24 -4.55 9.46
CA THR A 205 -10.96 -3.88 9.70
C THR A 205 -10.44 -3.11 8.49
N ALA A 206 -11.28 -2.29 7.87
CA ALA A 206 -10.97 -1.58 6.63
C ALA A 206 -10.45 -0.13 6.83
N PHE A 207 -10.51 0.43 8.03
CA PHE A 207 -10.32 1.87 8.26
C PHE A 207 -8.93 2.21 8.81
N ALA A 208 -7.93 1.34 8.67
CA ALA A 208 -6.59 1.56 9.20
C ALA A 208 -5.90 2.79 8.58
N TYR A 209 -5.95 2.93 7.25
CA TYR A 209 -5.39 4.09 6.55
C TYR A 209 -6.11 5.40 6.86
N LEU A 210 -7.45 5.37 6.95
CA LEU A 210 -8.23 6.50 7.44
C LEU A 210 -7.76 6.89 8.84
N ALA A 211 -7.65 5.92 9.75
CA ALA A 211 -7.22 6.18 11.10
C ALA A 211 -5.82 6.80 11.15
N LEU A 212 -4.89 6.24 10.38
CA LEU A 212 -3.51 6.70 10.28
C LEU A 212 -3.41 8.14 9.76
N ASP A 213 -4.08 8.47 8.66
CA ASP A 213 -3.96 9.77 7.99
C ASP A 213 -4.67 10.89 8.76
N TYR A 214 -5.70 10.56 9.56
CA TYR A 214 -6.50 11.53 10.30
C TYR A 214 -6.31 11.48 11.83
N GLY A 215 -5.27 10.79 12.30
CA GLY A 215 -4.86 10.80 13.71
C GLY A 215 -5.81 10.06 14.66
N LEU A 216 -6.57 9.10 14.14
CA LEU A 216 -7.38 8.16 14.91
C LEU A 216 -6.64 6.83 15.10
N LYS A 217 -7.28 5.89 15.80
CA LYS A 217 -6.83 4.51 15.98
C LYS A 217 -8.03 3.57 15.81
N GLN A 218 -7.95 2.72 14.81
CA GLN A 218 -8.92 1.63 14.63
C GLN A 218 -8.67 0.56 15.69
N ILE A 219 -9.74 0.05 16.28
CA ILE A 219 -9.72 -1.12 17.14
C ILE A 219 -10.69 -2.15 16.57
N SER A 220 -10.16 -3.33 16.26
CA SER A 220 -10.95 -4.43 15.73
C SER A 220 -11.61 -5.21 16.86
N ILE A 221 -12.82 -5.70 16.61
CA ILE A 221 -13.42 -6.77 17.41
C ILE A 221 -13.44 -8.07 16.61
N THR A 222 -13.09 -9.17 17.26
CA THR A 222 -13.04 -10.49 16.62
C THR A 222 -14.29 -11.32 16.95
N GLY A 223 -14.60 -12.30 16.10
CA GLY A 223 -15.67 -13.28 16.37
C GLY A 223 -17.09 -12.70 16.39
N VAL A 224 -17.30 -11.59 15.69
CA VAL A 224 -18.61 -10.97 15.43
C VAL A 224 -18.68 -10.68 13.94
N SER A 225 -19.78 -11.04 13.29
CA SER A 225 -20.09 -10.64 11.91
C SER A 225 -21.44 -9.95 11.86
N ALA A 226 -21.75 -9.30 10.74
CA ALA A 226 -23.03 -8.62 10.54
C ALA A 226 -24.23 -9.60 10.49
N ASP A 227 -24.00 -10.86 10.12
CA ASP A 227 -25.03 -11.86 9.82
C ASP A 227 -25.04 -13.07 10.77
N GLN A 228 -24.02 -13.24 11.62
CA GLN A 228 -23.92 -14.34 12.57
C GLN A 228 -24.02 -13.85 14.02
N GLU A 229 -24.90 -14.47 14.79
CA GLU A 229 -25.00 -14.16 16.23
C GLU A 229 -23.74 -14.61 16.98
N PRO A 230 -23.15 -13.72 17.81
CA PRO A 230 -22.03 -14.11 18.66
C PRO A 230 -22.45 -15.16 19.70
N THR A 231 -21.51 -16.02 20.09
CA THR A 231 -21.76 -17.00 21.15
C THR A 231 -22.01 -16.32 22.51
N PRO A 232 -22.73 -16.97 23.45
CA PRO A 232 -22.93 -16.40 24.79
C PRO A 232 -21.63 -16.06 25.54
N SER A 233 -20.57 -16.87 25.37
CA SER A 233 -19.25 -16.57 25.94
C SER A 233 -18.69 -15.28 25.34
N ARG A 234 -18.81 -15.14 24.01
CA ARG A 234 -18.33 -13.97 23.29
C ARG A 234 -19.07 -12.69 23.69
N LEU A 235 -20.38 -12.76 23.86
CA LEU A 235 -21.18 -11.63 24.37
C LEU A 235 -20.75 -11.21 25.77
N ALA A 236 -20.41 -12.17 26.65
CA ALA A 236 -19.92 -11.86 28.00
C ALA A 236 -18.53 -11.17 27.98
N GLU A 237 -17.62 -11.65 27.15
CA GLU A 237 -16.31 -11.03 26.92
C GLU A 237 -16.43 -9.61 26.38
N LEU A 238 -17.22 -9.43 25.31
CA LEU A 238 -17.50 -8.12 24.73
C LEU A 238 -18.17 -7.18 25.73
N THR A 239 -19.13 -7.66 26.53
CA THR A 239 -19.76 -6.84 27.57
C THR A 239 -18.73 -6.34 28.60
N LYS A 240 -17.78 -7.18 29.00
CA LYS A 240 -16.70 -6.79 29.92
C LYS A 240 -15.81 -5.74 29.26
N TYR A 241 -15.41 -5.97 28.01
CA TYR A 241 -14.56 -5.07 27.24
C TYR A 241 -15.20 -3.68 27.03
N ILE A 242 -16.47 -3.66 26.62
CA ILE A 242 -17.29 -2.44 26.45
C ILE A 242 -17.37 -1.66 27.75
N LYS A 243 -17.67 -2.34 28.88
CA LYS A 243 -17.74 -1.69 30.20
C LYS A 243 -16.38 -1.18 30.69
N GLN A 244 -15.30 -1.91 30.41
CA GLN A 244 -13.94 -1.55 30.82
C GLN A 244 -13.47 -0.25 30.19
N TYR A 245 -13.71 -0.08 28.88
CA TYR A 245 -13.25 1.09 28.13
C TYR A 245 -14.34 2.14 27.88
N GLY A 246 -15.56 1.90 28.36
CA GLY A 246 -16.69 2.81 28.16
C GLY A 246 -17.07 2.99 26.69
N ILE A 247 -17.00 1.89 25.92
CA ILE A 247 -17.28 1.89 24.47
C ILE A 247 -18.77 2.21 24.27
N LYS A 248 -19.06 3.28 23.53
CA LYS A 248 -20.43 3.70 23.23
C LYS A 248 -20.95 3.14 21.91
N TYR A 249 -20.08 3.09 20.90
CA TYR A 249 -20.41 2.65 19.56
C TYR A 249 -19.52 1.51 19.11
N ILE A 250 -20.12 0.52 18.45
CA ILE A 250 -19.42 -0.44 17.60
C ILE A 250 -19.91 -0.23 16.16
N TYR A 251 -18.95 -0.12 15.25
CA TYR A 251 -19.18 0.12 13.84
C TYR A 251 -19.20 -1.19 13.03
N PHE A 252 -20.10 -1.27 12.06
CA PHE A 252 -20.27 -2.40 11.12
C PHE A 252 -20.31 -1.90 9.68
N GLU A 253 -19.92 -2.75 8.73
CA GLU A 253 -19.88 -2.45 7.28
C GLU A 253 -21.26 -2.12 6.69
N GLU A 254 -22.26 -2.92 7.06
CA GLU A 254 -23.66 -2.74 6.76
C GLU A 254 -24.44 -2.63 8.07
N ASN A 255 -25.74 -2.30 7.99
CA ASN A 255 -26.59 -2.49 9.15
C ASN A 255 -26.63 -3.99 9.46
N ALA A 256 -25.87 -4.41 10.48
CA ALA A 256 -25.92 -5.76 11.03
C ALA A 256 -27.36 -6.25 11.06
N SER A 257 -27.56 -7.54 10.74
CA SER A 257 -28.88 -8.12 10.68
C SER A 257 -29.65 -7.75 11.95
N LYS A 258 -30.93 -7.39 11.79
CA LYS A 258 -31.72 -6.83 12.89
C LYS A 258 -31.63 -7.68 14.17
N ALA A 259 -31.56 -9.01 14.03
CA ALA A 259 -31.40 -9.94 15.15
C ALA A 259 -30.03 -9.80 15.85
N VAL A 260 -28.92 -9.81 15.10
CA VAL A 260 -27.56 -9.62 15.66
C VAL A 260 -27.45 -8.27 16.34
N ALA A 261 -27.95 -7.22 15.68
CA ALA A 261 -27.94 -5.85 16.20
C ALA A 261 -28.74 -5.72 17.51
N GLU A 262 -29.96 -6.26 17.55
CA GLU A 262 -30.81 -6.25 18.74
C GLU A 262 -30.19 -7.04 19.89
N THR A 263 -29.65 -8.23 19.63
CA THR A 263 -28.99 -9.06 20.65
C THR A 263 -27.76 -8.36 21.21
N LEU A 264 -26.86 -7.87 20.35
CA LEU A 264 -25.62 -7.22 20.78
C LEU A 264 -25.93 -5.95 21.60
N SER A 265 -26.84 -5.10 21.11
CA SER A 265 -27.20 -3.87 21.82
C SER A 265 -27.90 -4.16 23.16
N LYS A 266 -28.81 -5.14 23.21
CA LYS A 266 -29.55 -5.51 24.42
C LYS A 266 -28.65 -6.11 25.50
N GLU A 267 -27.75 -7.02 25.13
CA GLU A 267 -26.91 -7.75 26.08
C GLU A 267 -25.70 -6.94 26.55
N THR A 268 -25.12 -6.12 25.67
CA THR A 268 -23.90 -5.34 26.00
C THR A 268 -24.18 -3.89 26.42
N GLY A 269 -25.31 -3.32 25.99
CA GLY A 269 -25.66 -1.92 26.18
C GLY A 269 -24.99 -0.95 25.20
N VAL A 270 -24.33 -1.45 24.16
CA VAL A 270 -23.66 -0.63 23.14
C VAL A 270 -24.64 -0.17 22.07
N GLU A 271 -24.40 1.02 21.52
CA GLU A 271 -25.08 1.49 20.31
C GLU A 271 -24.34 0.99 19.07
N LEU A 272 -25.09 0.70 18.00
CA LEU A 272 -24.52 0.29 16.72
C LEU A 272 -24.61 1.43 15.71
N ALA A 273 -23.57 1.56 14.91
CA ALA A 273 -23.51 2.52 13.82
C ALA A 273 -22.85 1.87 12.60
N VAL A 274 -23.06 2.47 11.43
CA VAL A 274 -22.45 1.99 10.18
C VAL A 274 -21.17 2.77 9.93
N LEU A 275 -20.09 2.05 9.60
CA LEU A 275 -18.98 2.56 8.82
C LEU A 275 -18.87 1.69 7.59
N ASN A 276 -19.26 2.24 6.45
CA ASN A 276 -19.32 1.52 5.19
C ASN A 276 -17.92 1.46 4.55
N PRO A 277 -17.35 0.27 4.26
CA PRO A 277 -16.03 0.16 3.65
C PRO A 277 -16.03 0.55 2.16
N LEU A 278 -17.18 0.88 1.59
CA LEU A 278 -17.35 1.35 0.21
C LEU A 278 -17.01 0.27 -0.82
N GLU A 279 -16.90 -0.98 -0.40
CA GLU A 279 -16.63 -2.14 -1.25
C GLU A 279 -17.81 -2.43 -2.20
N SER A 280 -19.02 -2.08 -1.76
CA SER A 280 -20.27 -2.30 -2.47
C SER A 280 -21.21 -1.11 -2.36
N LEU A 281 -21.93 -0.80 -3.45
CA LEU A 281 -23.03 0.16 -3.43
C LEU A 281 -24.20 -0.33 -4.28
N THR A 282 -25.38 -0.42 -3.67
CA THR A 282 -26.57 -0.97 -4.34
C THR A 282 -27.08 -0.05 -5.45
N ASP A 283 -27.68 -0.62 -6.50
CA ASP A 283 -28.33 0.14 -7.57
C ASP A 283 -29.37 1.12 -7.01
N GLU A 284 -30.08 0.75 -5.94
CA GLU A 284 -31.04 1.65 -5.28
C GLU A 284 -30.34 2.87 -4.66
N ALA A 285 -29.20 2.67 -3.98
CA ALA A 285 -28.43 3.77 -3.40
C ALA A 285 -27.85 4.68 -4.50
N VAL A 286 -27.27 4.10 -5.55
CA VAL A 286 -26.75 4.85 -6.71
C VAL A 286 -27.87 5.66 -7.38
N ASN A 287 -29.04 5.06 -7.62
CA ASN A 287 -30.18 5.75 -8.22
C ASN A 287 -30.75 6.88 -7.33
N LYS A 288 -30.50 6.83 -6.01
CA LYS A 288 -30.81 7.90 -5.05
C LYS A 288 -29.71 8.95 -4.95
N GLY A 289 -28.63 8.82 -5.73
CA GLY A 289 -27.51 9.76 -5.78
C GLY A 289 -26.41 9.47 -4.77
N ALA A 290 -26.37 8.27 -4.19
CA ALA A 290 -25.21 7.85 -3.41
C ALA A 290 -24.02 7.62 -4.34
N ASP A 291 -22.88 8.17 -3.94
CA ASP A 291 -21.57 8.01 -4.54
C ASP A 291 -20.48 7.87 -3.47
N TYR A 292 -19.22 7.66 -3.88
CA TYR A 292 -18.06 7.58 -2.98
C TYR A 292 -18.04 8.72 -1.95
N ILE A 293 -18.21 9.96 -2.40
CA ILE A 293 -18.07 11.16 -1.56
C ILE A 293 -19.20 11.21 -0.53
N SER A 294 -20.43 10.91 -0.94
CA SER A 294 -21.59 10.92 -0.04
C SER A 294 -21.47 9.86 1.05
N VAL A 295 -20.99 8.65 0.72
CA VAL A 295 -20.78 7.56 1.68
C VAL A 295 -19.66 7.92 2.65
N MET A 296 -18.55 8.49 2.17
CA MET A 296 -17.49 8.99 3.04
C MET A 296 -17.99 10.11 3.97
N LYS A 297 -18.84 11.01 3.51
CA LYS A 297 -19.45 12.02 4.39
C LYS A 297 -20.34 11.40 5.47
N ASP A 298 -21.05 10.33 5.16
CA ASP A 298 -21.85 9.61 6.16
C ASP A 298 -20.97 8.83 7.15
N ASN A 299 -19.86 8.25 6.68
CA ASN A 299 -18.83 7.65 7.55
C ASN A 299 -18.23 8.69 8.51
N LEU A 300 -17.93 9.91 8.04
CA LEU A 300 -17.42 10.98 8.88
C LEU A 300 -18.41 11.33 10.00
N LYS A 301 -19.69 11.51 9.67
CA LYS A 301 -20.76 11.75 10.66
C LYS A 301 -20.89 10.60 11.66
N ALA A 302 -20.71 9.36 11.20
CA ALA A 302 -20.74 8.19 12.07
C ALA A 302 -19.55 8.19 13.03
N LEU A 303 -18.33 8.51 12.56
CA LEU A 303 -17.14 8.66 13.40
C LEU A 303 -17.32 9.77 14.45
N GLU A 304 -17.93 10.90 14.11
CA GLU A 304 -18.19 12.01 15.04
C GLU A 304 -19.00 11.59 16.27
N LYS A 305 -19.85 10.56 16.17
CA LYS A 305 -20.56 10.01 17.34
C LYS A 305 -19.61 9.53 18.43
N THR A 306 -18.45 8.98 18.04
CA THR A 306 -17.39 8.56 18.95
C THR A 306 -16.39 9.68 19.19
N THR A 307 -15.83 10.26 18.12
CA THR A 307 -14.66 11.15 18.22
C THR A 307 -14.94 12.49 18.89
N SER A 308 -16.20 12.96 18.87
CA SER A 308 -16.60 14.20 19.56
C SER A 308 -16.73 14.06 21.09
N GLN A 309 -16.76 12.83 21.59
CA GLN A 309 -16.94 12.49 23.00
C GLN A 309 -15.59 12.22 23.65
N ALA A 310 -15.36 12.70 24.87
CA ALA A 310 -14.15 12.33 25.60
C ALA A 310 -14.28 10.88 26.12
N GLY A 311 -13.18 10.14 26.11
CA GLY A 311 -13.09 8.78 26.63
C GLY A 311 -11.64 8.40 26.92
N SER A 312 -11.45 7.28 27.62
CA SER A 312 -10.12 6.68 27.79
C SER A 312 -9.66 6.02 26.50
N ASP A 313 -8.34 5.86 26.33
CA ASP A 313 -7.78 5.04 25.26
C ASP A 313 -8.35 3.62 25.32
N ILE A 314 -8.70 3.08 24.15
CA ILE A 314 -9.24 1.72 24.01
C ILE A 314 -8.08 0.84 23.57
N LEU A 315 -7.69 -0.11 24.40
CA LEU A 315 -6.65 -1.08 24.02
C LEU A 315 -7.28 -2.26 23.30
N PRO A 316 -6.57 -2.91 22.37
CA PRO A 316 -7.03 -4.16 21.77
C PRO A 316 -7.39 -5.22 22.82
N GLU A 317 -8.23 -6.19 22.43
CA GLU A 317 -8.64 -7.30 23.29
C GLU A 317 -7.43 -8.13 23.80
N GLU A 318 -7.54 -8.73 25.00
CA GLU A 318 -6.49 -9.58 25.59
C GLU A 318 -6.08 -10.69 24.60
N GLY A 319 -4.80 -10.71 24.20
CA GLY A 319 -4.28 -11.63 23.18
C GLY A 319 -3.74 -10.95 21.92
N ALA A 320 -4.01 -9.65 21.71
CA ALA A 320 -3.24 -8.85 20.76
C ALA A 320 -1.79 -8.74 21.25
N ARG A 321 -0.89 -9.43 20.53
CA ARG A 321 0.43 -9.84 21.03
C ARG A 321 1.41 -8.67 21.21
N THR A 322 2.35 -8.89 22.12
CA THR A 322 3.52 -8.02 22.33
C THR A 322 4.61 -8.30 21.30
N SER A 323 5.18 -7.23 20.74
CA SER A 323 6.24 -7.12 19.72
C SER A 323 7.64 -7.65 20.11
N LYS A 324 7.74 -8.68 20.96
CA LYS A 324 9.02 -9.25 21.41
C LYS A 324 9.48 -10.41 20.54
N THR A 325 9.91 -10.09 19.32
CA THR A 325 10.50 -11.07 18.38
C THR A 325 12.02 -10.98 18.35
N VAL A 326 12.68 -12.01 17.80
CA VAL A 326 14.13 -11.98 17.51
C VAL A 326 14.47 -10.79 16.63
N TYR A 327 13.68 -10.57 15.58
CA TYR A 327 13.81 -9.47 14.64
C TYR A 327 13.75 -8.09 15.33
N ALA A 328 12.84 -7.93 16.30
CA ALA A 328 12.72 -6.73 17.13
C ALA A 328 13.83 -6.60 18.21
N GLY A 329 14.75 -7.56 18.28
CA GLY A 329 15.90 -7.53 19.18
C GLY A 329 15.65 -8.16 20.55
N TYR A 330 14.67 -9.06 20.67
CA TYR A 330 14.37 -9.82 21.88
C TYR A 330 14.69 -11.30 21.66
N PHE A 331 15.80 -11.75 22.23
CA PHE A 331 16.30 -13.12 22.10
C PHE A 331 17.11 -13.51 23.34
N ASP A 332 17.40 -14.80 23.51
CA ASP A 332 18.31 -15.31 24.55
C ASP A 332 19.74 -15.47 23.99
N ASP A 333 20.76 -15.28 24.84
CA ASP A 333 22.16 -15.40 24.44
C ASP A 333 22.50 -16.80 23.90
N SER A 334 21.84 -17.84 24.43
CA SER A 334 22.01 -19.22 23.97
C SER A 334 21.52 -19.46 22.54
N ALA A 335 20.66 -18.59 22.01
CA ALA A 335 20.14 -18.67 20.65
C ALA A 335 21.12 -18.07 19.61
N VAL A 336 22.07 -17.25 20.04
CA VAL A 336 23.07 -16.65 19.13
C VAL A 336 24.07 -17.71 18.67
N LYS A 337 24.34 -17.74 17.36
CA LYS A 337 25.28 -18.69 16.73
C LYS A 337 26.20 -17.97 15.76
N ASP A 338 27.42 -18.47 15.62
CA ASP A 338 28.35 -18.02 14.59
C ASP A 338 27.73 -18.19 13.20
N ARG A 339 28.11 -17.31 12.28
CA ARG A 339 27.64 -17.28 10.89
C ARG A 339 28.80 -17.27 9.92
N THR A 340 28.52 -17.55 8.66
CA THR A 340 29.50 -17.54 7.57
C THR A 340 29.16 -16.45 6.56
N LEU A 341 30.14 -16.00 5.78
CA LEU A 341 29.92 -14.96 4.76
C LEU A 341 28.91 -15.40 3.70
N SER A 342 28.78 -16.72 3.47
CA SER A 342 27.77 -17.30 2.58
C SER A 342 26.33 -16.94 2.95
N ASP A 343 26.04 -16.59 4.22
CA ASP A 343 24.70 -16.15 4.64
C ASP A 343 24.30 -14.82 3.97
N TYR A 344 25.30 -14.01 3.59
CA TYR A 344 25.16 -12.72 2.92
C TYR A 344 25.48 -12.80 1.41
N ALA A 345 25.77 -14.00 0.88
CA ALA A 345 26.14 -14.16 -0.52
C ALA A 345 25.00 -13.72 -1.45
N GLY A 346 25.31 -12.85 -2.40
CA GLY A 346 24.34 -12.19 -3.27
C GLY A 346 24.92 -10.93 -3.91
N LYS A 347 24.09 -10.25 -4.70
CA LYS A 347 24.37 -8.93 -5.22
C LYS A 347 23.45 -7.93 -4.54
N TRP A 348 24.04 -6.82 -4.11
CA TRP A 348 23.40 -5.91 -3.18
C TRP A 348 23.54 -4.49 -3.68
N GLN A 349 22.47 -3.71 -3.56
CA GLN A 349 22.42 -2.30 -3.94
C GLN A 349 22.15 -1.42 -2.72
N SER A 350 22.78 -0.25 -2.67
CA SER A 350 22.54 0.74 -1.63
C SER A 350 21.14 1.32 -1.74
N VAL A 351 20.47 1.53 -0.61
CA VAL A 351 19.15 2.20 -0.57
C VAL A 351 19.25 3.73 -0.61
N TYR A 352 20.45 4.29 -0.45
CA TYR A 352 20.66 5.73 -0.33
C TYR A 352 20.15 6.54 -1.54
N PRO A 353 20.32 6.10 -2.81
CA PRO A 353 19.74 6.80 -3.96
C PRO A 353 18.22 6.96 -3.87
N TYR A 354 17.50 5.95 -3.38
CA TYR A 354 16.03 5.95 -3.22
C TYR A 354 15.55 6.87 -2.08
N LEU A 355 16.41 7.15 -1.10
CA LEU A 355 16.14 8.21 -0.13
C LEU A 355 16.26 9.59 -0.78
N LEU A 356 17.28 9.79 -1.62
CA LEU A 356 17.59 11.09 -2.23
C LEU A 356 16.58 11.50 -3.31
N ASP A 357 16.08 10.55 -4.10
CA ASP A 357 15.10 10.82 -5.18
C ASP A 357 13.65 10.90 -4.69
N GLY A 358 13.40 10.56 -3.41
CA GLY A 358 12.08 10.62 -2.79
C GLY A 358 11.28 9.32 -2.84
N THR A 359 11.79 8.25 -3.45
CA THR A 359 11.12 6.94 -3.51
C THR A 359 10.74 6.42 -2.12
N LEU A 360 11.57 6.67 -1.11
CA LEU A 360 11.31 6.24 0.28
C LEU A 360 10.47 7.23 1.12
N ASP A 361 9.96 8.32 0.55
CA ASP A 361 9.26 9.36 1.33
C ASP A 361 7.99 8.82 2.02
N GLN A 362 7.27 7.91 1.37
CA GLN A 362 6.12 7.23 1.97
C GLN A 362 6.50 6.42 3.22
N VAL A 363 7.68 5.79 3.25
CA VAL A 363 8.16 5.03 4.43
C VAL A 363 8.28 5.96 5.64
N PHE A 364 8.79 7.18 5.44
CA PHE A 364 8.96 8.15 6.52
C PHE A 364 7.63 8.77 6.96
N ASP A 365 6.70 8.99 6.03
CA ASP A 365 5.33 9.38 6.34
C ASP A 365 4.63 8.34 7.23
N TYR A 366 4.71 7.05 6.88
CA TYR A 366 4.19 5.96 7.70
C TYR A 366 4.84 5.93 9.09
N LYS A 367 6.17 6.00 9.18
CA LYS A 367 6.87 6.00 10.50
C LYS A 367 6.45 7.18 11.37
N ALA A 368 6.23 8.35 10.79
CA ALA A 368 5.73 9.53 11.50
C ALA A 368 4.32 9.31 12.04
N LYS A 369 3.39 8.84 11.21
CA LYS A 369 1.99 8.63 11.59
C LYS A 369 1.79 7.46 12.57
N LEU A 370 2.59 6.40 12.44
CA LEU A 370 2.52 5.23 13.33
C LEU A 370 3.07 5.55 14.73
N SER A 371 4.24 6.17 14.81
CA SER A 371 4.95 6.37 16.08
C SER A 371 4.59 7.68 16.80
N GLY A 372 4.29 8.74 16.05
CA GLY A 372 4.18 10.11 16.56
C GLY A 372 5.45 10.67 17.21
N GLN A 373 6.61 10.02 17.07
CA GLN A 373 7.86 10.41 17.73
C GLN A 373 8.64 11.49 16.98
N MET A 374 8.61 11.43 15.65
CA MET A 374 9.30 12.34 14.74
C MET A 374 8.38 12.63 13.55
N THR A 375 8.53 13.81 12.96
CA THR A 375 7.93 14.15 11.66
C THR A 375 8.57 13.33 10.54
N ALA A 376 7.91 13.25 9.37
CA ALA A 376 8.46 12.55 8.20
C ALA A 376 9.82 13.14 7.78
N GLU A 377 9.97 14.46 7.82
CA GLU A 377 11.23 15.15 7.50
C GLU A 377 12.35 14.86 8.51
N GLU A 378 12.01 14.79 9.80
CA GLU A 378 12.96 14.39 10.83
C GLU A 378 13.39 12.93 10.66
N TYR A 379 12.46 12.03 10.31
CA TYR A 379 12.78 10.65 9.95
C TYR A 379 13.69 10.61 8.73
N LYS A 380 13.37 11.32 7.65
CA LYS A 380 14.19 11.41 6.45
C LYS A 380 15.60 11.91 6.77
N THR A 381 15.73 12.94 7.60
CA THR A 381 17.03 13.47 8.07
C THR A 381 17.82 12.45 8.90
N TYR A 382 17.13 11.67 9.74
CA TYR A 382 17.75 10.59 10.51
C TYR A 382 18.27 9.47 9.60
N TYR A 383 17.46 9.03 8.65
CA TYR A 383 17.81 7.98 7.69
C TYR A 383 18.83 8.44 6.64
N ASP A 384 18.89 9.74 6.30
CA ASP A 384 19.94 10.31 5.45
C ASP A 384 21.33 10.03 6.04
N LYS A 385 21.50 10.34 7.34
CA LYS A 385 22.76 10.03 8.05
C LYS A 385 23.04 8.53 8.10
N GLY A 386 22.01 7.73 8.36
CA GLY A 386 22.10 6.28 8.42
C GLY A 386 22.56 5.65 7.11
N TYR A 387 21.88 5.97 6.00
CA TYR A 387 22.08 5.30 4.73
C TYR A 387 23.23 5.86 3.89
N LYS A 388 23.68 7.08 4.17
CA LYS A 388 24.71 7.75 3.37
C LYS A 388 25.96 6.92 3.18
N THR A 389 26.30 6.68 1.91
CA THR A 389 27.47 5.90 1.49
C THR A 389 27.86 6.30 0.07
N ASP A 390 29.13 6.10 -0.27
CA ASP A 390 29.66 6.16 -1.64
C ASP A 390 29.84 4.76 -2.27
N VAL A 391 29.53 3.70 -1.51
CA VAL A 391 29.53 2.31 -1.97
C VAL A 391 28.16 2.02 -2.58
N GLU A 392 28.09 1.99 -3.90
CA GLU A 392 26.85 1.85 -4.67
C GLU A 392 26.31 0.42 -4.62
N GLN A 393 27.22 -0.56 -4.76
CA GLN A 393 26.90 -1.98 -4.80
C GLN A 393 27.91 -2.81 -4.02
N ILE A 394 27.48 -3.97 -3.53
CA ILE A 394 28.34 -4.97 -2.92
C ILE A 394 28.01 -6.34 -3.53
N HIS A 395 29.01 -7.03 -4.06
CA HIS A 395 28.88 -8.43 -4.47
C HIS A 395 29.58 -9.33 -3.47
N ILE A 396 28.83 -10.26 -2.88
CA ILE A 396 29.31 -11.14 -1.81
C ILE A 396 29.31 -12.58 -2.30
N THR A 397 30.45 -13.25 -2.21
CA THR A 397 30.61 -14.69 -2.41
C THR A 397 30.79 -15.40 -1.06
N ASN A 398 31.10 -16.69 -1.08
CA ASN A 398 31.31 -17.45 0.15
C ASN A 398 32.50 -16.97 0.99
N ASP A 399 33.44 -16.25 0.38
CA ASP A 399 34.75 -15.91 0.96
C ASP A 399 35.24 -14.50 0.60
N ALA A 400 34.54 -13.75 -0.26
CA ALA A 400 34.98 -12.44 -0.71
C ALA A 400 33.84 -11.44 -0.79
N MET A 401 34.19 -10.16 -0.65
CA MET A 401 33.30 -9.03 -0.89
C MET A 401 33.96 -8.10 -1.91
N GLU A 402 33.18 -7.69 -2.90
CA GLU A 402 33.55 -6.71 -3.92
C GLU A 402 32.69 -5.45 -3.73
N PHE A 403 33.33 -4.33 -3.44
CA PHE A 403 32.69 -3.03 -3.19
C PHE A 403 32.80 -2.18 -4.45
N VAL A 404 31.68 -1.66 -4.94
CA VAL A 404 31.64 -0.77 -6.10
C VAL A 404 31.51 0.68 -5.64
N VAL A 405 32.50 1.51 -5.97
CA VAL A 405 32.58 2.93 -5.58
C VAL A 405 32.87 3.76 -6.82
N ASN A 406 31.97 4.68 -7.18
CA ASN A 406 32.10 5.48 -8.41
C ASN A 406 32.33 4.60 -9.66
N GLY A 407 31.64 3.48 -9.75
CA GLY A 407 31.81 2.49 -10.83
C GLY A 407 33.12 1.68 -10.83
N GLN A 408 33.99 1.86 -9.82
CA GLN A 408 35.21 1.04 -9.67
C GLN A 408 35.01 -0.03 -8.59
N ALA A 409 35.38 -1.27 -8.92
CA ALA A 409 35.24 -2.41 -8.03
C ALA A 409 36.56 -2.69 -7.27
N GLU A 410 36.48 -2.80 -5.95
CA GLU A 410 37.56 -3.24 -5.07
C GLU A 410 37.14 -4.53 -4.35
N LYS A 411 37.90 -5.61 -4.54
CA LYS A 411 37.56 -6.94 -4.03
C LYS A 411 38.60 -7.44 -3.04
N HIS A 412 38.12 -7.99 -1.92
CA HIS A 412 38.96 -8.63 -0.91
C HIS A 412 38.39 -9.97 -0.44
N THR A 413 39.29 -10.86 -0.01
CA THR A 413 38.90 -12.10 0.69
C THR A 413 38.76 -11.82 2.18
N TYR A 414 37.77 -12.44 2.83
CA TYR A 414 37.43 -12.21 4.24
C TYR A 414 37.41 -13.51 5.04
N LYS A 415 37.86 -13.41 6.29
CA LYS A 415 37.67 -14.44 7.31
C LYS A 415 36.67 -13.96 8.35
N TYR A 416 35.84 -14.88 8.85
CA TYR A 416 35.01 -14.64 10.02
C TYR A 416 35.88 -14.52 11.27
N VAL A 417 35.59 -13.54 12.13
CA VAL A 417 36.37 -13.30 13.37
C VAL A 417 35.52 -13.26 14.64
N GLY A 418 34.21 -13.50 14.55
CA GLY A 418 33.30 -13.63 15.69
C GLY A 418 32.02 -12.81 15.54
N TYR A 419 31.28 -12.66 16.63
CA TYR A 419 30.12 -11.77 16.73
C TYR A 419 30.19 -10.91 18.00
N GLN A 420 29.44 -9.81 18.02
CA GLN A 420 29.26 -8.96 19.19
C GLN A 420 27.78 -8.69 19.41
N ILE A 421 27.29 -8.93 20.63
CA ILE A 421 25.94 -8.54 21.04
C ILE A 421 26.00 -7.10 21.57
N LEU A 422 25.15 -6.23 21.02
CA LEU A 422 24.99 -4.84 21.42
C LEU A 422 23.63 -4.67 22.10
N THR A 423 23.58 -3.82 23.14
CA THR A 423 22.32 -3.44 23.81
C THR A 423 22.06 -1.97 23.56
N TYR A 424 20.90 -1.65 22.99
CA TYR A 424 20.52 -0.29 22.64
C TYR A 424 19.79 0.41 23.79
N LYS A 425 19.69 1.73 23.74
CA LYS A 425 19.05 2.56 24.80
C LYS A 425 17.60 2.14 25.11
N LYS A 426 16.87 1.63 24.13
CA LYS A 426 15.49 1.14 24.27
C LYS A 426 15.40 -0.23 24.98
N GLY A 427 16.53 -0.86 25.28
CA GLY A 427 16.63 -2.17 25.93
C GLY A 427 16.60 -3.36 24.98
N ASN A 428 16.26 -3.16 23.70
CA ASN A 428 16.39 -4.17 22.66
C ASN A 428 17.87 -4.37 22.29
N ARG A 429 18.17 -5.51 21.68
CA ARG A 429 19.54 -5.95 21.39
C ARG A 429 19.71 -6.24 19.90
N GLY A 430 20.96 -6.25 19.44
CA GLY A 430 21.32 -6.64 18.07
C GLY A 430 22.64 -7.40 18.06
N VAL A 431 22.84 -8.25 17.06
CA VAL A 431 24.09 -8.99 16.88
C VAL A 431 24.81 -8.41 15.66
N ARG A 432 26.08 -8.05 15.84
CA ARG A 432 26.98 -7.74 14.72
C ARG A 432 27.83 -8.96 14.43
N PHE A 433 27.91 -9.38 13.17
CA PHE A 433 28.77 -10.48 12.70
C PHE A 433 30.02 -9.91 12.04
N LEU A 434 31.20 -10.31 12.51
CA LEU A 434 32.47 -9.65 12.21
C LEU A 434 33.28 -10.42 11.18
N PHE A 435 33.79 -9.69 10.20
CA PHE A 435 34.67 -10.18 9.16
C PHE A 435 35.90 -9.27 9.03
N GLU A 436 37.05 -9.87 8.73
CA GLU A 436 38.30 -9.15 8.50
C GLU A 436 38.91 -9.56 7.17
N ALA A 437 39.28 -8.58 6.34
CA ALA A 437 39.93 -8.84 5.06
C ALA A 437 41.29 -9.49 5.30
N THR A 438 41.65 -10.51 4.53
CA THR A 438 42.98 -11.16 4.59
C THR A 438 44.04 -10.35 3.86
N ASP A 439 43.63 -9.48 2.95
CA ASP A 439 44.53 -8.63 2.18
C ASP A 439 45.13 -7.51 3.05
N THR A 440 46.37 -7.13 2.73
CA THR A 440 47.11 -6.08 3.47
C THR A 440 46.77 -4.67 2.96
N ASN A 441 46.20 -4.56 1.76
CA ASN A 441 45.86 -3.31 1.09
C ASN A 441 44.34 -3.00 1.15
N ALA A 442 43.56 -3.66 2.00
CA ALA A 442 42.10 -3.51 2.07
C ALA A 442 41.60 -2.14 2.59
N GLY A 443 42.49 -1.23 2.95
CA GLY A 443 42.17 0.16 3.29
C GLY A 443 41.00 0.30 4.27
N ARG A 444 39.98 1.07 3.87
CA ARG A 444 38.76 1.30 4.68
C ARG A 444 37.82 0.10 4.75
N PHE A 445 38.07 -0.97 3.99
CA PHE A 445 37.30 -2.20 4.00
C PHE A 445 37.99 -3.31 4.81
N LYS A 446 39.07 -3.01 5.55
CA LYS A 446 39.81 -4.00 6.33
C LYS A 446 38.94 -4.75 7.35
N TYR A 447 38.08 -4.03 8.06
CA TYR A 447 37.16 -4.55 9.06
C TYR A 447 35.73 -4.32 8.59
N VAL A 448 34.89 -5.37 8.64
CA VAL A 448 33.48 -5.34 8.22
C VAL A 448 32.60 -5.98 9.29
N GLN A 449 31.44 -5.40 9.54
CA GLN A 449 30.42 -5.92 10.44
C GLN A 449 29.05 -5.89 9.77
N PHE A 450 28.29 -6.99 9.88
CA PHE A 450 26.90 -7.07 9.40
C PHE A 450 25.92 -7.07 10.57
N SER A 451 24.81 -6.35 10.40
CA SER A 451 23.62 -6.41 11.25
C SER A 451 22.39 -6.55 10.37
N ASP A 452 21.65 -7.65 10.48
CA ASP A 452 20.54 -8.01 9.59
C ASP A 452 19.30 -8.52 10.36
N HIS A 453 19.17 -8.15 11.64
CA HIS A 453 18.10 -8.58 12.55
C HIS A 453 18.10 -10.08 12.92
N ASN A 454 18.98 -10.88 12.29
CA ASN A 454 19.15 -12.29 12.60
C ASN A 454 20.23 -12.52 13.65
N ILE A 455 20.18 -13.67 14.31
CA ILE A 455 21.11 -14.03 15.39
C ILE A 455 21.81 -15.39 15.17
N ALA A 456 21.46 -16.10 14.11
CA ALA A 456 21.95 -17.45 13.80
C ALA A 456 21.97 -17.67 12.27
N PRO A 457 22.61 -18.74 11.76
CA PRO A 457 22.70 -19.02 10.33
C PRO A 457 21.35 -19.00 9.62
N THR A 458 21.20 -18.05 8.71
CA THR A 458 20.05 -17.89 7.82
C THR A 458 20.46 -16.98 6.66
N LYS A 459 19.76 -17.09 5.54
CA LYS A 459 19.92 -16.16 4.42
C LYS A 459 19.35 -14.80 4.79
N THR A 460 20.13 -13.76 4.53
CA THR A 460 19.75 -12.37 4.84
C THR A 460 18.78 -11.84 3.78
N GLY A 461 17.75 -11.10 4.19
CA GLY A 461 16.85 -10.37 3.28
C GLY A 461 17.42 -9.01 2.88
N HIS A 462 17.98 -8.29 3.86
CA HIS A 462 18.76 -7.06 3.71
C HIS A 462 19.82 -7.02 4.81
N PHE A 463 20.72 -6.04 4.80
CA PHE A 463 21.61 -5.81 5.93
C PHE A 463 22.01 -4.35 6.08
N HIS A 464 22.38 -4.00 7.31
CA HIS A 464 23.17 -2.83 7.64
C HIS A 464 24.64 -3.24 7.75
N ILE A 465 25.54 -2.52 7.09
CA ILE A 465 26.97 -2.81 7.07
C ILE A 465 27.77 -1.68 7.73
N PHE A 466 28.77 -2.05 8.51
CA PHE A 466 29.74 -1.13 9.09
C PHE A 466 31.13 -1.55 8.61
N PHE A 467 31.92 -0.61 8.08
CA PHE A 467 33.26 -0.92 7.59
C PHE A 467 34.26 0.19 7.93
N GLY A 468 35.51 -0.20 8.17
CA GLY A 468 36.58 0.74 8.52
C GLY A 468 37.98 0.12 8.44
N GLY A 469 39.00 0.98 8.51
CA GLY A 469 40.41 0.59 8.43
C GLY A 469 41.15 0.46 9.77
N GLU A 470 40.52 0.83 10.88
CA GLU A 470 41.20 0.96 12.18
C GLU A 470 41.14 -0.31 13.04
N SER A 471 39.93 -0.75 13.43
CA SER A 471 39.71 -1.94 14.25
C SER A 471 38.23 -2.33 14.28
N GLN A 472 37.92 -3.54 14.75
CA GLN A 472 36.55 -3.98 15.00
C GLN A 472 35.91 -3.19 16.15
N GLU A 473 36.70 -2.90 17.19
CA GLU A 473 36.26 -2.18 18.38
C GLU A 473 35.79 -0.77 18.03
N ARG A 474 36.51 -0.09 17.12
CA ARG A 474 36.12 1.25 16.68
C ARG A 474 34.78 1.27 15.97
N LEU A 475 34.45 0.22 15.22
CA LEU A 475 33.16 0.14 14.52
C LEU A 475 32.00 -0.07 15.49
N PHE A 476 32.20 -0.67 16.66
CA PHE A 476 31.12 -0.79 17.67
C PHE A 476 30.64 0.56 18.21
N ASP A 477 31.49 1.59 18.16
CA ASP A 477 31.13 2.95 18.56
C ASP A 477 30.29 3.67 17.49
N GLU A 478 30.26 3.16 16.25
CA GLU A 478 29.48 3.75 15.16
C GLU A 478 28.00 3.37 15.30
N LEU A 479 27.16 4.39 15.51
CA LEU A 479 25.73 4.25 15.76
C LEU A 479 24.89 5.19 14.87
N GLU A 480 25.53 6.06 14.08
CA GLU A 480 24.85 7.09 13.30
C GLU A 480 24.84 6.77 11.80
N ASN A 481 25.92 6.19 11.27
CA ASN A 481 26.03 5.77 9.87
C ASN A 481 26.05 4.24 9.76
N TRP A 482 25.08 3.71 9.05
CA TRP A 482 24.82 2.29 8.85
C TRP A 482 24.29 2.08 7.43
N PRO A 483 25.18 2.20 6.42
CA PRO A 483 24.84 1.92 5.03
C PRO A 483 24.02 0.64 4.90
N THR A 484 22.92 0.72 4.16
CA THR A 484 21.91 -0.33 4.12
C THR A 484 21.73 -0.84 2.70
N TYR A 485 21.67 -2.15 2.55
CA TYR A 485 21.63 -2.80 1.26
C TYR A 485 20.55 -3.87 1.18
N TYR A 486 19.87 -3.87 0.03
CA TYR A 486 18.87 -4.85 -0.38
C TYR A 486 19.34 -5.57 -1.66
N PRO A 487 18.72 -6.70 -2.05
CA PRO A 487 19.09 -7.41 -3.27
C PRO A 487 19.02 -6.50 -4.50
N ASP A 488 19.98 -6.62 -5.42
CA ASP A 488 20.05 -5.79 -6.65
C ASP A 488 18.89 -6.02 -7.64
N SER A 489 18.12 -7.08 -7.42
CA SER A 489 16.95 -7.42 -8.21
C SER A 489 15.70 -6.61 -7.84
N LEU A 490 15.67 -5.98 -6.66
CA LEU A 490 14.51 -5.20 -6.20
C LEU A 490 14.53 -3.78 -6.77
N THR A 491 13.36 -3.26 -7.08
CA THR A 491 13.13 -1.85 -7.35
C THR A 491 13.10 -1.04 -6.05
N GLY A 492 13.25 0.29 -6.15
CA GLY A 492 13.14 1.16 -4.98
C GLY A 492 11.77 1.09 -4.29
N LEU A 493 10.69 0.86 -5.06
CA LEU A 493 9.34 0.70 -4.52
C LEU A 493 9.18 -0.63 -3.76
N GLU A 494 9.69 -1.74 -4.31
CA GLU A 494 9.70 -3.04 -3.60
C GLU A 494 10.52 -2.95 -2.30
N ILE A 495 11.67 -2.26 -2.32
CA ILE A 495 12.45 -2.00 -1.10
C ILE A 495 11.63 -1.19 -0.09
N GLY A 496 10.91 -0.15 -0.54
CA GLY A 496 10.03 0.63 0.32
C GLY A 496 8.91 -0.21 0.94
N GLN A 497 8.34 -1.14 0.18
CA GLN A 497 7.29 -2.05 0.64
C GLN A 497 7.82 -3.02 1.71
N GLU A 498 8.98 -3.64 1.45
CA GLU A 498 9.67 -4.50 2.43
C GLU A 498 10.00 -3.76 3.73
N MET A 499 10.38 -2.47 3.66
CA MET A 499 10.63 -1.64 4.84
C MET A 499 9.40 -1.40 5.72
N LEU A 500 8.19 -1.63 5.21
CA LEU A 500 6.93 -1.53 5.96
C LEU A 500 6.40 -2.88 6.44
N ALA A 501 6.80 -3.97 5.79
CA ALA A 501 6.44 -5.33 6.19
C ALA A 501 7.09 -5.76 7.52
N HIS A 502 8.17 -5.08 7.90
CA HIS A 502 9.01 -5.33 9.07
C HIS A 502 8.82 -4.27 10.16
#